data_AF-A0A928RJ09-F1
#
_entry.id   AF-A0A928RJ09-F1
#
_cell.length_a   1.000
_cell.length_b   1.000
_cell.length_c   1.000
_cell.angle_alpha   90.00
_cell.angle_beta   90.00
_cell.angle_gamma   90.00
#
_symmetry.space_group_name_H-M   'P 1'
#
loop_
_entity.id
_entity.type
_entity.pdbx_description
1 polymer ?
#
loop_
_entity_poly.entity_id
_entity_poly.type
_entity_poly.pdbx_seq_one_letter_code
_entity_poly.pdbx_strand_id
1 'polypeptide(L)' 'MRRVTLSDIARACGVSVNTVSHALHDKPDISEQTKDRIKKTAEEMGYIQNTSASF' A
#
# COMPACT_ATOMS: atom_id res chain seq x y z
N MET A 1 7.91 -17.88 -5.05
CA MET A 1 8.20 -16.45 -4.87
C MET A 1 7.12 -15.86 -3.97
N ARG A 2 7.49 -15.31 -2.80
CA ARG A 2 6.54 -14.70 -1.87
C ARG A 2 6.32 -13.26 -2.32
N ARG A 3 5.15 -12.98 -2.90
CA ARG A 3 4.78 -11.61 -3.28
C ARG A 3 4.38 -10.85 -2.03
N VAL A 4 4.87 -9.63 -1.90
CA VAL A 4 4.41 -8.69 -0.87
C VAL A 4 2.95 -8.38 -1.16
N THR A 5 2.10 -8.44 -0.13
CA THR A 5 0.68 -8.13 -0.24
C THR A 5 0.37 -6.80 0.44
N LEU A 6 -0.83 -6.24 0.20
CA LEU A 6 -1.28 -5.05 0.95
C LEU A 6 -1.24 -5.30 2.47
N SER A 7 -1.48 -6.52 2.93
CA SER A 7 -1.43 -6.91 4.34
C SER A 7 -0.02 -6.80 4.92
N ASP A 8 1.01 -7.14 4.13
CA ASP A 8 2.41 -6.99 4.54
C ASP A 8 2.80 -5.51 4.69
N ILE A 9 2.42 -4.67 3.72
CA ILE A 9 2.67 -3.22 3.78
C ILE A 9 1.90 -2.59 4.95
N ALA A 10 0.65 -2.99 5.14
CA ALA A 10 -0.18 -2.53 6.25
C ALA A 10 0.49 -2.82 7.59
N ARG A 11 1.00 -4.05 7.76
CA ARG A 11 1.74 -4.46 8.95
C ARG A 11 3.06 -3.72 9.12
N ALA A 12 3.79 -3.46 8.03
CA ALA A 12 5.05 -2.72 8.06
C ALA A 12 4.86 -1.23 8.42
N CYS A 13 3.81 -0.60 7.89
CA CYS A 13 3.46 0.78 8.21
C CYS A 13 2.64 0.94 9.50
N GLY A 14 2.18 -0.15 10.12
CA GLY A 14 1.31 -0.11 11.30
C GLY A 14 -0.09 0.45 11.01
N VAL A 15 -0.58 0.29 9.79
CA VAL A 15 -1.90 0.75 9.34
C VAL A 15 -2.80 -0.42 8.97
N SER A 16 -4.07 -0.15 8.72
CA SER A 16 -5.00 -1.18 8.25
C SER A 16 -4.83 -1.44 6.74
N VAL A 17 -5.13 -2.65 6.28
CA VAL A 17 -5.16 -2.98 4.85
C VAL A 17 -6.10 -2.04 4.08
N ASN A 18 -7.19 -1.61 4.73
CA ASN A 18 -8.11 -0.61 4.20
C ASN A 18 -7.43 0.75 4.00
N THR A 19 -6.54 1.17 4.91
CA THR A 19 -5.73 2.39 4.79
C THR A 19 -4.77 2.29 3.62
N VAL A 20 -4.10 1.15 3.42
CA VAL A 20 -3.21 0.94 2.26
C VAL A 20 -4.02 0.96 0.95
N SER A 21 -5.19 0.33 0.93
CA SER A 21 -6.10 0.34 -0.23
C SER A 21 -6.60 1.74 -0.57
N HIS A 22 -6.99 2.51 0.45
CA HIS A 22 -7.39 3.91 0.33
C HIS A 22 -6.22 4.80 -0.11
N ALA A 23 -5.00 4.55 0.37
CA ALA A 23 -3.79 5.30 -0.01
C ALA A 23 -3.40 5.04 -1.47
N LEU A 24 -3.56 3.80 -1.93
CA LEU A 24 -3.34 3.41 -3.33
C LEU A 24 -4.42 3.98 -4.27
N HIS A 25 -5.67 4.11 -3.79
CA HIS A 25 -6.79 4.74 -4.52
C HIS A 25 -6.81 6.27 -4.41
N ASP A 26 -5.78 6.88 -3.83
CA ASP A 26 -5.69 8.33 -3.62
C ASP A 26 -6.90 8.96 -2.91
N LYS A 27 -7.53 8.24 -1.98
CA LYS A 27 -8.63 8.80 -1.20
C LYS A 27 -8.13 9.98 -0.32
N PRO A 28 -8.92 11.05 -0.16
CA PRO A 28 -8.57 12.21 0.66
C PRO A 28 -8.56 11.92 2.17
N ASP A 29 -9.02 10.73 2.57
CA ASP A 29 -9.10 10.28 3.97
C ASP A 29 -7.73 10.05 4.64
N ILE A 30 -6.64 10.10 3.86
CA ILE A 30 -5.28 9.77 4.31
C ILE A 30 -4.35 10.94 4.02
N SER A 31 -3.65 11.39 5.06
CA SER A 31 -2.62 12.43 4.91
C SER A 31 -1.55 12.01 3.90
N GLU A 32 -1.11 12.97 3.09
CA GLU A 32 -0.07 12.76 2.08
C GLU A 32 1.21 12.16 2.68
N GLN A 33 1.55 12.55 3.91
CA GLN A 33 2.68 12.01 4.65
C GLN A 33 2.56 10.49 4.89
N THR A 34 1.36 10.00 5.18
CA THR A 34 1.08 8.56 5.34
C THR A 34 1.09 7.86 3.99
N LYS A 35 0.55 8.47 2.92
CA LYS A 35 0.61 7.92 1.56
C LYS A 35 2.06 7.75 1.09
N ASP A 36 2.92 8.76 1.30
CA ASP A 36 4.34 8.73 0.95
C ASP A 36 5.06 7.59 1.68
N ARG A 37 4.80 7.47 2.98
CA ARG A 37 5.38 6.43 3.83
C ARG A 37 4.97 5.03 3.36
N ILE A 38 3.68 4.83 3.03
CA ILE A 38 3.15 3.58 2.48
C ILE A 38 3.79 3.27 1.11
N LYS A 39 3.90 4.27 0.22
CA LYS A 39 4.53 4.10 -1.10
C LYS A 39 5.99 3.71 -0.97
N LYS A 40 6.77 4.42 -0.15
CA LYS A 40 8.18 4.08 0.12
C LYS A 40 8.34 2.68 0.66
N THR A 41 7.59 2.32 1.71
CA THR A 41 7.67 0.98 2.29
C THR A 41 7.25 -0.09 1.27
N ALA A 42 6.23 0.17 0.45
CA ALA A 42 5.84 -0.71 -0.63
C ALA A 42 6.98 -0.89 -1.66
N GLU A 43 7.61 0.19 -2.09
CA GLU A 43 8.76 0.16 -3.01
C GLU A 43 9.97 -0.58 -2.42
N GLU A 44 10.33 -0.31 -1.17
CA GLU A 44 11.43 -0.97 -0.45
C GLU A 44 11.19 -2.47 -0.27
N MET A 45 9.94 -2.87 -0.04
CA MET A 45 9.55 -4.27 0.08
C MET A 45 9.44 -4.97 -1.28
N GLY A 46 9.49 -4.24 -2.39
CA GLY A 46 9.27 -4.80 -3.73
C GLY A 46 7.80 -5.14 -3.99
N TYR A 47 6.87 -4.44 -3.33
CA TYR A 47 5.46 -4.50 -3.65
C TYR A 47 5.23 -3.91 -5.03
N ILE A 48 5.04 -4.79 -6.01
CA ILE A 48 4.53 -4.42 -7.31
C ILE A 48 3.02 -4.37 -7.17
N GLN A 49 2.46 -3.15 -7.26
CA GLN A 49 1.02 -2.97 -7.40
C GLN A 49 0.55 -3.91 -8.49
N ASN A 50 -0.24 -4.91 -8.10
CA ASN A 50 -0.82 -5.81 -9.08
C ASN A 50 -1.97 -5.03 -9.73
N THR A 51 -1.63 -4.16 -10.69
CA THR A 51 -2.57 -3.47 -11.58
C THR A 51 -3.25 -4.46 -12.55
N SER A 52 -3.21 -5.76 -12.26
CA SER A 52 -4.19 -6.72 -12.76
C SER A 52 -5.48 -6.67 -11.93
N ALA A 53 -6.02 -5.46 -11.76
CA ALA A 53 -7.47 -5.30 -11.78
C ALA A 53 -7.86 -5.29 -13.28
N SER A 54 -7.84 -6.46 -13.89
CA SER A 54 -8.27 -6.63 -15.27
C SER A 54 -9.63 -7.32 -15.24
N PHE A 55 -10.64 -6.50 -15.52
CA PHE A 55 -12.05 -6.76 -15.84
C PHE A 55 -13.00 -7.20 -14.72
#